data_AF-K1SB45-F1
#
_entry.id   AF-K1SB45-F1
#
_cell.length_a   1.000
_cell.length_b   1.000
_cell.length_c   1.000
_cell.angle_alpha   90.00
_cell.angle_beta   90.00
_cell.angle_gamma   90.00
#
_symmetry.space_group_name_H-M   'P 1'
#
loop_
_entity.id
_entity.type
_entity.pdbx_description
1 polymer ?
#
loop_
_entity_poly.entity_id
_entity_poly.type
_entity_poly.pdbx_seq_one_letter_code
_entity_poly.pdbx_strand_id
1 'polypeptide(L)'
;MVYWANWLDSASHTPEYAYTATWHYANVDEGFTYETMTKNPDGDIVEAIDRIVAELKGGQLDPAQEQLYLKMLVHLVGDLHQPMHTGHLSDRGGNSVPVRFFGRESNLHAVWDSSLPEAAHKWSYTEWQNQLDR
;
A
#
# COMPACT_ATOMS: atom_id res chain seq x y z
N MET A 1 5.00 2.53 -16.09
CA MET A 1 4.90 1.91 -14.76
C MET A 1 4.33 2.89 -13.73
N VAL A 2 4.93 4.07 -13.53
CA VAL A 2 4.48 5.08 -12.55
C VAL A 2 2.98 5.40 -12.61
N TYR A 3 2.40 5.58 -13.80
CA TYR A 3 0.95 5.82 -13.95
C TYR A 3 0.07 4.74 -13.30
N TRP A 4 0.53 3.48 -13.30
CA TRP A 4 -0.21 2.36 -12.73
C TRP A 4 0.04 2.16 -11.23
N ALA A 5 1.02 2.87 -10.65
CA ALA A 5 1.39 2.72 -9.25
C ALA A 5 0.30 3.20 -8.27
N ASN A 6 -0.69 3.98 -8.71
CA ASN A 6 -1.84 4.41 -7.91
C ASN A 6 -3.16 3.77 -8.39
N TRP A 7 -3.10 2.88 -9.38
CA TRP A 7 -4.31 2.35 -10.01
C TRP A 7 -5.12 1.45 -9.05
N LEU A 8 -4.43 0.64 -8.23
CA LEU A 8 -5.09 -0.33 -7.37
C LEU A 8 -5.93 0.36 -6.28
N ASP A 9 -5.51 1.54 -5.78
CA ASP A 9 -6.31 2.36 -4.87
C ASP A 9 -7.70 2.67 -5.42
N SER A 10 -7.78 2.98 -6.71
CA SER A 10 -9.06 3.28 -7.36
C SER A 10 -9.80 2.00 -7.71
N ALA A 11 -9.08 1.00 -8.21
CA ALA A 11 -9.66 -0.27 -8.66
C ALA A 11 -10.34 -1.03 -7.51
N SER A 12 -9.76 -1.04 -6.32
CA SER A 12 -10.29 -1.74 -5.14
C SER A 12 -11.66 -1.23 -4.68
N HIS A 13 -12.09 -0.06 -5.15
CA HIS A 13 -13.43 0.50 -4.91
C HIS A 13 -14.46 0.10 -5.99
N THR A 14 -14.05 -0.69 -6.98
CA THR A 14 -14.94 -1.20 -8.03
C THR A 14 -15.38 -2.63 -7.73
N PRO A 15 -16.57 -3.07 -8.15
CA PRO A 15 -17.03 -4.44 -7.91
C PRO A 15 -16.07 -5.53 -8.43
N GLU A 16 -15.37 -5.25 -9.53
CA GLU A 16 -14.44 -6.19 -10.17
C GLU A 16 -13.22 -6.49 -9.30
N TYR A 17 -12.69 -5.50 -8.57
CA TYR A 17 -11.47 -5.63 -7.77
C TYR A 17 -11.70 -5.41 -6.27
N ALA A 18 -12.96 -5.38 -5.80
CA ALA A 18 -13.28 -5.18 -4.39
C ALA A 18 -12.62 -6.21 -3.45
N TYR A 19 -12.29 -7.40 -3.97
CA TYR A 19 -11.57 -8.44 -3.24
C TYR A 19 -10.13 -8.07 -2.86
N THR A 20 -9.55 -7.00 -3.44
CA THR A 20 -8.20 -6.53 -3.11
C THR A 20 -8.18 -5.42 -2.06
N ALA A 21 -9.33 -5.01 -1.51
CA ALA A 21 -9.40 -3.89 -0.57
C ALA A 21 -8.53 -4.08 0.68
N THR A 22 -8.36 -5.31 1.14
CA THR A 22 -7.51 -5.64 2.31
C THR A 22 -6.06 -5.85 1.93
N TRP A 23 -5.73 -5.95 0.64
CA TRP A 23 -4.37 -6.21 0.17
C TRP A 23 -3.46 -5.01 0.33
N HIS A 24 -3.99 -3.83 0.69
CA HIS A 24 -3.21 -2.61 0.87
C HIS A 24 -2.47 -2.55 2.21
N TYR A 25 -2.76 -3.42 3.18
CA TYR A 25 -2.17 -3.31 4.52
C TYR A 25 -2.00 -4.66 5.21
N ALA A 26 -1.19 -4.69 6.26
CA ALA A 26 -1.09 -5.78 7.21
C ALA A 26 -0.92 -5.20 8.61
N ASN A 27 -2.02 -5.07 9.36
CA ASN A 27 -1.94 -4.46 10.68
C ASN A 27 -1.29 -5.41 11.70
N VAL A 28 -0.45 -4.85 12.55
CA VAL A 28 0.22 -5.57 13.65
C VAL A 28 0.10 -4.72 14.90
N ASP A 29 -0.66 -5.19 15.91
CA ASP A 29 -0.80 -4.49 17.18
C ASP A 29 0.43 -4.66 18.08
N GLU A 30 0.56 -3.77 19.07
CA GLU A 30 1.62 -3.85 20.08
C GLU A 30 1.67 -5.22 20.76
N GLY A 31 2.89 -5.77 20.88
CA GLY A 31 3.11 -7.08 21.49
C GLY A 31 2.94 -8.27 20.53
N PHE A 32 2.51 -8.03 19.29
CA PHE A 32 2.47 -9.04 18.23
C PHE A 32 3.58 -8.81 17.20
N THR A 33 3.99 -9.89 16.55
CA THR A 33 4.67 -9.84 15.25
C THR A 33 3.65 -10.12 14.14
N TYR A 34 4.03 -9.87 12.88
CA TYR A 34 3.22 -10.23 11.73
C TYR A 34 2.78 -11.71 11.80
N GLU A 35 3.69 -12.63 12.12
CA GLU A 35 3.42 -14.07 12.20
C GLU A 35 2.45 -14.46 13.31
N THR A 36 2.44 -13.72 14.42
CA THR A 36 1.59 -14.02 15.59
C THR A 36 0.25 -13.30 15.57
N MET A 37 0.10 -12.26 14.76
CA MET A 37 -1.14 -11.50 14.64
C MET A 37 -2.21 -12.32 13.90
N THR A 38 -3.45 -12.25 14.37
CA THR A 38 -4.59 -12.86 13.66
C THR A 38 -4.73 -12.23 12.28
N LYS A 39 -4.63 -13.05 11.23
CA LYS A 39 -4.73 -12.61 9.84
C LYS A 39 -6.15 -12.22 9.46
N ASN A 40 -6.26 -11.26 8.54
CA ASN A 40 -7.52 -10.97 7.89
C ASN A 40 -7.90 -12.17 7.00
N PRO A 41 -9.08 -12.78 7.15
CA PRO A 41 -9.48 -13.93 6.33
C PRO A 41 -9.56 -13.64 4.83
N ASP A 42 -9.71 -12.37 4.44
CA ASP A 42 -9.73 -11.94 3.03
C ASP A 42 -8.31 -11.74 2.45
N GLY A 43 -7.28 -12.00 3.26
CA GLY A 43 -5.87 -11.82 2.95
C GLY A 43 -5.36 -10.41 3.26
N ASP A 44 -4.03 -10.28 3.26
CA ASP A 44 -3.31 -9.04 3.53
C ASP A 44 -2.24 -8.76 2.45
N ILE A 45 -1.55 -7.63 2.60
CA ILE A 45 -0.55 -7.18 1.62
C ILE A 45 0.60 -8.18 1.39
N VAL A 46 1.04 -8.89 2.43
CA VAL A 46 2.15 -9.83 2.33
C VAL A 46 1.69 -11.09 1.59
N GLU A 47 0.53 -11.63 1.96
CA GLU A 47 -0.06 -12.78 1.26
C GLU A 47 -0.36 -12.47 -0.21
N ALA A 48 -0.82 -11.25 -0.50
CA ALA A 48 -1.09 -10.80 -1.86
C ALA A 48 0.19 -10.71 -2.70
N ILE A 49 1.27 -10.12 -2.15
CA ILE A 49 2.57 -10.04 -2.82
C ILE A 49 3.13 -11.43 -3.07
N ASP A 50 3.14 -12.32 -2.07
CA ASP A 50 3.67 -13.67 -2.21
C ASP A 50 2.94 -14.47 -3.30
N ARG A 51 1.60 -14.41 -3.31
CA ARG A 51 0.76 -15.02 -4.36
C ARG A 51 1.10 -14.46 -5.73
N ILE A 52 1.09 -13.14 -5.88
CA ILE A 52 1.34 -12.49 -7.18
C ILE A 52 2.73 -12.82 -7.71
N VAL A 53 3.76 -12.78 -6.84
CA VAL A 53 5.14 -13.12 -7.22
C VAL A 53 5.26 -14.58 -7.64
N ALA A 54 4.58 -15.50 -6.96
CA ALA A 54 4.57 -16.92 -7.33
C ALA A 54 3.95 -17.14 -8.71
N GLU A 55 2.78 -16.53 -8.97
CA GLU A 55 2.07 -16.62 -10.25
C GLU A 55 2.87 -16.03 -11.42
N LEU A 56 3.45 -14.85 -11.23
CA LEU A 56 4.31 -14.21 -12.23
C LEU A 56 5.55 -15.05 -12.54
N LYS A 57 6.19 -15.65 -11.53
CA LYS A 57 7.35 -16.54 -11.72
C LYS A 57 6.98 -17.87 -12.39
N GLY A 58 5.73 -18.31 -12.25
CA GLY A 58 5.22 -19.53 -12.88
C GLY A 58 5.21 -19.47 -14.40
N GLY A 59 5.04 -18.27 -14.99
CA GLY A 59 5.12 -18.05 -16.44
C GLY A 59 3.99 -18.72 -17.25
N GLN A 60 2.87 -19.06 -16.60
CA GLN A 60 1.71 -19.72 -17.21
C GLN A 60 0.50 -18.80 -17.37
N LEU A 61 0.62 -17.54 -16.97
CA LEU A 61 -0.46 -16.56 -17.05
C LEU A 61 -0.71 -16.14 -18.49
N ASP A 62 -1.98 -15.85 -18.81
CA ASP A 62 -2.27 -15.13 -20.04
C ASP A 62 -1.75 -13.66 -19.95
N PRO A 63 -1.55 -13.00 -21.10
CA PRO A 63 -0.96 -11.66 -21.11
C PRO A 63 -1.77 -10.59 -20.36
N ALA A 64 -3.09 -10.75 -20.21
CA ALA A 64 -3.92 -9.78 -19.50
C ALA A 64 -3.78 -9.96 -17.99
N GLN A 65 -3.76 -11.21 -17.52
CA GLN A 65 -3.56 -11.55 -16.13
C GLN A 65 -2.15 -11.17 -15.65
N GLU A 66 -1.13 -11.41 -16.48
CA GLU A 66 0.25 -10.99 -16.19
C GLU A 66 0.35 -9.46 -16.03
N GLN A 67 -0.27 -8.70 -16.93
CA GLN A 67 -0.32 -7.23 -16.82
C GLN A 67 -1.06 -6.76 -15.57
N LEU A 68 -2.17 -7.40 -15.22
CA LEU A 68 -2.94 -7.09 -14.02
C LEU A 68 -2.09 -7.29 -12.76
N TYR A 69 -1.46 -8.46 -12.64
CA TYR A 69 -0.61 -8.82 -11.50
C TYR A 69 0.63 -7.94 -11.42
N LEU A 70 1.24 -7.56 -12.53
CA LEU A 70 2.36 -6.63 -12.51
C LEU A 70 1.94 -5.23 -12.01
N LYS A 71 0.76 -4.73 -12.42
CA LYS A 71 0.23 -3.46 -11.92
C LYS A 71 -0.05 -3.51 -10.42
N MET A 72 -0.67 -4.59 -9.95
CA MET A 72 -0.92 -4.81 -8.52
C MET A 72 0.39 -4.86 -7.74
N LEU A 73 1.37 -5.65 -8.20
CA LEU A 73 2.66 -5.79 -7.51
C LEU A 73 3.39 -4.44 -7.36
N VAL A 74 3.42 -3.63 -8.42
CA VAL A 74 4.06 -2.31 -8.38
C VAL A 74 3.44 -1.41 -7.31
N HIS A 75 2.12 -1.45 -7.15
CA HIS A 75 1.43 -0.68 -6.13
C HIS A 75 1.66 -1.24 -4.72
N LEU A 76 1.43 -2.55 -4.54
CA LEU A 76 1.52 -3.23 -3.25
C LEU A 76 2.93 -3.18 -2.64
N VAL A 77 3.98 -3.23 -3.46
CA VAL A 77 5.34 -3.05 -2.94
C VAL A 77 5.54 -1.64 -2.39
N GLY A 78 4.91 -0.62 -2.97
CA GLY A 78 4.91 0.74 -2.42
C GLY A 78 4.19 0.81 -1.08
N ASP A 79 2.96 0.31 -1.02
CA ASP A 79 2.14 0.27 0.20
C ASP A 79 2.84 -0.47 1.35
N LEU A 80 3.50 -1.60 1.08
CA LEU A 80 4.22 -2.38 2.10
C LEU A 80 5.30 -1.55 2.81
N HIS A 81 5.91 -0.59 2.10
CA HIS A 81 6.93 0.29 2.66
C HIS A 81 6.36 1.54 3.34
N GLN A 82 5.05 1.78 3.26
CA GLN A 82 4.36 2.84 3.98
C GLN A 82 4.19 2.37 5.45
N PRO A 83 4.77 3.06 6.45
CA PRO A 83 4.78 2.56 7.84
C PRO A 83 3.40 2.33 8.48
N MET A 84 2.44 3.19 8.18
CA MET A 84 1.06 3.11 8.65
C MET A 84 0.24 2.00 7.97
N HIS A 85 0.65 1.50 6.80
CA HIS A 85 0.06 0.29 6.18
C HIS A 85 0.49 -1.00 6.91
N THR A 86 1.51 -0.92 7.78
CA THR A 86 1.89 -1.97 8.74
C THR A 86 1.65 -1.55 10.19
N GLY A 87 0.83 -0.50 10.40
CA GLY A 87 0.51 0.05 11.70
C GLY A 87 -0.48 -0.80 12.51
N HIS A 88 -0.90 -0.29 13.65
CA HIS A 88 -1.77 -1.02 14.57
C HIS A 88 -3.19 -1.23 14.02
N LEU A 89 -3.81 -2.37 14.33
CA LEU A 89 -5.20 -2.62 13.96
C LEU A 89 -6.14 -1.77 14.83
N SER A 90 -5.80 -1.65 16.11
CA SER A 90 -6.54 -0.90 17.12
C SER A 90 -6.79 0.57 16.78
N ASP A 91 -5.93 1.20 15.98
CA ASP A 91 -6.08 2.58 15.49
C ASP A 91 -6.30 2.68 13.97
N ARG A 92 -6.53 1.54 13.32
CA ARG A 92 -6.76 1.40 11.87
C ARG A 92 -5.58 1.94 11.05
N GLY A 93 -4.36 1.56 11.42
CA GLY A 93 -3.13 2.06 10.81
C GLY A 93 -3.01 3.57 10.99
N GLY A 94 -3.35 4.09 12.17
CA GLY A 94 -3.32 5.52 12.51
C GLY A 94 -4.41 6.38 11.86
N ASN A 95 -5.38 5.81 11.14
CA ASN A 95 -6.54 6.57 10.64
C ASN A 95 -7.39 7.14 11.79
N SER A 96 -7.40 6.48 12.95
CA SER A 96 -8.12 6.94 14.15
C SER A 96 -7.27 7.82 15.09
N VAL A 97 -6.05 8.20 14.68
CA VAL A 97 -5.17 9.07 15.46
C VAL A 97 -5.20 10.49 14.88
N PRO A 98 -5.99 11.42 15.46
CA PRO A 98 -6.06 12.80 14.98
C PRO A 98 -4.77 13.55 15.30
N VAL A 99 -4.28 14.34 14.34
CA VAL A 99 -3.06 15.16 14.48
C VAL A 99 -3.27 16.54 13.86
N ARG A 100 -2.37 17.48 14.20
CA ARG A 100 -2.25 18.74 13.47
C ARG A 100 -0.90 18.80 12.76
N PHE A 101 -0.93 18.88 11.43
CA PHE A 101 0.27 18.99 10.60
C PHE A 101 0.34 20.39 10.00
N PHE A 102 1.38 21.16 10.36
CA PHE A 102 1.50 22.59 10.02
C PHE A 102 0.23 23.41 10.29
N GLY A 103 -0.40 23.15 11.44
CA GLY A 103 -1.59 23.87 11.90
C GLY A 103 -2.93 23.40 11.30
N ARG A 104 -2.91 22.51 10.29
CA ARG A 104 -4.10 21.90 9.67
C ARG A 104 -4.46 20.58 10.34
N GLU A 105 -5.75 20.31 10.51
CA GLU A 105 -6.25 19.03 11.02
C GLU A 105 -6.01 17.91 9.99
N SER A 106 -5.60 16.73 10.47
CA SER A 106 -5.39 15.51 9.69
C SER A 106 -5.48 14.29 10.61
N ASN A 107 -5.18 13.10 10.08
CA ASN A 107 -4.89 11.90 10.86
C ASN A 107 -3.45 11.41 10.57
N LEU A 108 -2.91 10.56 11.44
CA LEU A 108 -1.53 10.09 11.32
C LEU A 108 -1.27 9.35 10.01
N HIS A 109 -2.22 8.54 9.55
CA HIS A 109 -2.13 7.81 8.28
C HIS A 109 -1.94 8.74 7.08
N ALA A 110 -2.83 9.73 6.93
CA ALA A 110 -2.79 10.72 5.86
C ALA A 110 -1.56 11.64 5.91
N VAL A 111 -0.97 11.82 7.11
CA VAL A 111 0.32 12.50 7.22
C VAL A 111 1.42 11.68 6.57
N TRP A 112 1.48 10.38 6.82
CA TRP A 112 2.48 9.51 6.20
C TRP A 112 2.25 9.28 4.70
N ASP A 113 1.00 9.06 4.27
CA ASP A 113 0.66 8.81 2.86
C ASP A 113 1.02 9.97 1.94
N SER A 114 0.80 11.20 2.40
CA SER A 114 0.76 12.35 1.49
C SER A 114 1.39 13.59 2.09
N SER A 115 1.00 13.96 3.32
CA SER A 115 1.35 15.29 3.82
C SER A 115 2.86 15.43 4.05
N LEU A 116 3.50 14.41 4.63
CA LEU A 116 4.92 14.39 4.95
C LEU A 116 5.79 14.29 3.69
N PRO A 117 5.55 13.35 2.75
CA PRO A 117 6.29 13.31 1.48
C PRO A 117 6.24 14.62 0.68
N GLU A 118 5.10 15.32 0.72
CA GLU A 118 4.92 16.57 -0.02
C GLU A 118 5.32 17.84 0.76
N ALA A 119 5.63 17.73 2.06
CA ALA A 119 5.78 18.89 2.95
C ALA A 119 6.97 19.79 2.60
N ALA A 120 8.10 19.18 2.24
CA ALA A 120 9.32 19.91 1.93
C ALA A 120 9.24 20.54 0.53
N HIS A 121 8.80 19.76 -0.45
CA HIS A 121 8.54 20.20 -1.81
C HIS A 121 7.70 19.13 -2.51
N LYS A 122 6.70 19.56 -3.31
CA LYS A 122 5.82 18.65 -4.04
C LYS A 122 6.43 18.29 -5.39
N TRP A 123 7.19 17.20 -5.41
CA TRP A 123 7.96 16.77 -6.58
C TRP A 123 7.05 16.06 -7.58
N SER A 124 7.26 16.31 -8.86
CA SER A 124 6.76 15.44 -9.92
C SER A 124 7.45 14.07 -9.87
N TYR A 125 6.86 13.05 -10.51
CA TYR A 125 7.43 11.71 -10.51
C TYR A 125 8.87 11.65 -11.06
N THR A 126 9.17 12.42 -12.10
CA THR A 126 10.53 12.50 -12.67
C THR A 126 11.51 13.17 -11.70
N GLU A 127 11.06 14.16 -10.93
CA GLU A 127 11.88 14.79 -9.91
C GLU A 127 12.17 13.85 -8.74
N TRP A 128 11.18 13.05 -8.30
CA TRP A 128 11.38 11.98 -7.32
C TRP A 128 12.43 10.97 -7.76
N GLN A 129 12.32 10.45 -8.98
CA GLN A 129 13.31 9.53 -9.53
C GLN A 129 14.73 10.13 -9.49
N ASN A 130 14.89 11.36 -10.00
CA ASN A 130 16.20 12.03 -10.10
C ASN A 130 16.89 12.34 -8.76
N GLN A 131 16.19 12.19 -7.64
CA GLN A 131 16.67 12.62 -6.34
C GLN A 131 16.85 11.42 -5.39
N LEU A 132 16.04 10.37 -5.57
CA LEU A 132 16.24 9.08 -4.92
C LEU A 132 17.42 8.31 -5.53
N ASP A 133 17.65 8.44 -6.85
CA ASP A 133 18.73 7.75 -7.58
C ASP A 133 20.10 8.46 -7.49
N ARG A 134 20.28 9.39 -6.55
CA ARG A 134 21.53 10.16 -6.38
C ARG A 134 22.58 9.47 -5.57
#